data_AF-A0A1F9FX56-F1
#
_entry.id   AF-A0A1F9FX56-F1
#
_cell.length_a   1.000
_cell.length_b   1.000
_cell.length_c   1.000
_cell.angle_alpha   90.00
_cell.angle_beta   90.00
_cell.angle_gamma   90.00
#
_symmetry.space_group_name_H-M   'P 1'
#
loop_
_entity.id
_entity.type
_entity.pdbx_description
1 polymer ?
#
loop_
_entity_poly.entity_id
_entity_poly.type
_entity_poly.pdbx_seq_one_letter_code
_entity_poly.pdbx_strand_id
1 'polypeptide(L)'
;MKAGLKKNLASFQKWGAKGGKKRAQTLSSSQRQHIARQAALKRWQTQGKRDISLPSVRLDEGRFSDPVYVEEVLLYGNVNAWKELRRLIADRPFGVESVALKKVLERTHIYGVTPLWKRMLKQLQGDFS
;
A
#
# COMPACT_ATOMS: atom_id res chain seq x y z
N MET A 1 -26.30 24.60 -20.51
CA MET A 1 -25.49 25.51 -19.65
C MET A 1 -24.11 24.98 -19.21
N LYS A 2 -23.50 23.95 -19.84
CA LYS A 2 -22.19 23.36 -19.40
C LYS A 2 -20.94 23.85 -20.17
N ALA A 3 -21.10 24.62 -21.25
CA ALA A 3 -19.98 25.02 -22.12
C ALA A 3 -19.18 26.23 -21.58
N GLY A 4 -19.81 27.16 -20.86
CA GLY A 4 -19.16 28.36 -20.30
C GLY A 4 -18.21 28.05 -19.14
N LEU A 5 -18.59 27.13 -18.26
CA LEU A 5 -17.79 26.72 -17.09
C LEU A 5 -16.46 26.06 -17.49
N LYS A 6 -16.45 25.23 -18.54
CA LYS A 6 -15.22 24.59 -19.05
C LYS A 6 -14.25 25.60 -19.66
N LYS A 7 -14.74 26.62 -20.37
CA LYS A 7 -13.90 27.70 -20.93
C LYS A 7 -13.29 28.56 -19.82
N ASN A 8 -14.05 28.88 -18.77
CA ASN A 8 -13.55 29.64 -17.63
C ASN A 8 -12.47 28.90 -16.85
N LEU A 9 -12.62 27.58 -16.64
CA LEU A 9 -11.60 26.76 -15.99
C LEU A 9 -10.28 26.73 -16.77
N ALA A 10 -10.35 26.56 -18.10
CA ALA A 10 -9.17 26.56 -18.95
C ALA A 10 -8.44 27.91 -18.95
N SER A 11 -9.19 29.01 -18.97
CA SER A 11 -8.64 30.36 -18.85
C SER A 11 -7.97 30.58 -17.48
N PHE A 12 -8.59 30.14 -16.40
CA PHE A 12 -8.05 30.27 -15.05
C PHE A 12 -6.77 29.44 -14.85
N GLN A 13 -6.73 28.21 -15.38
CA GLN A 13 -5.53 27.37 -15.39
C GLN A 13 -4.38 28.02 -16.17
N LYS A 14 -4.66 28.59 -17.34
CA LYS A 14 -3.64 29.32 -18.14
C LYS A 14 -3.13 30.56 -17.39
N TRP A 15 -4.01 31.29 -16.70
CA TRP A 15 -3.63 32.45 -15.90
C TRP A 15 -2.75 32.05 -14.71
N GLY A 16 -3.14 31.00 -13.99
CA GLY A 16 -2.36 30.40 -12.91
C GLY A 16 -0.98 29.90 -13.37
N ALA A 17 -0.90 29.26 -14.55
CA ALA A 17 0.35 28.79 -15.14
C ALA A 17 1.30 29.94 -15.51
N LYS A 18 0.77 31.02 -16.10
CA LYS A 18 1.55 32.23 -16.45
C LYS A 18 2.10 32.93 -15.20
N GLY A 19 1.29 33.05 -14.15
CA GLY A 19 1.70 33.60 -12.86
C GLY A 19 2.69 32.69 -12.10
N GLY A 20 2.55 31.37 -12.22
CA GLY A 20 3.50 30.40 -11.66
C GLY A 20 4.86 30.46 -12.33
N LYS A 21 4.90 30.59 -13.67
CA LYS A 21 6.14 30.67 -14.45
C LYS A 21 6.94 31.95 -14.17
N LYS A 22 6.26 33.11 -14.05
CA LYS A 22 6.92 34.36 -13.62
C LYS A 22 7.50 34.25 -12.21
N ARG A 23 6.76 33.69 -11.26
CA ARG A 23 7.25 33.46 -9.89
C ARG A 23 8.41 32.47 -9.85
N ALA A 24 8.42 31.45 -10.72
CA ALA A 24 9.54 30.51 -10.81
C ALA A 24 10.84 31.13 -11.33
N GLN A 25 10.74 32.14 -12.20
CA GLN A 25 11.90 32.87 -12.76
C GLN A 25 12.59 33.76 -11.73
N THR A 26 11.84 34.27 -10.73
CA THR A 26 12.38 35.12 -9.65
C THR A 26 12.97 34.32 -8.48
N LEU A 27 12.86 32.99 -8.48
CA LEU A 27 13.33 32.14 -7.38
C LEU A 27 14.78 31.72 -7.59
N SER A 28 15.59 31.87 -6.54
CA SER A 28 16.95 31.34 -6.50
C SER A 28 16.94 29.80 -6.55
N SER A 29 18.08 29.20 -6.89
CA SER A 29 18.24 27.73 -6.91
C SER A 29 17.87 27.11 -5.55
N SER A 30 18.31 27.73 -4.45
CA SER A 30 18.01 27.30 -3.08
C SER A 30 16.51 27.33 -2.77
N GLN A 31 15.80 28.38 -3.17
CA GLN A 31 14.35 28.48 -2.95
C GLN A 31 13.57 27.44 -3.77
N ARG A 32 14.03 27.13 -5.00
CA ARG A 32 13.46 26.06 -5.82
C ARG A 32 13.66 24.69 -5.18
N GLN A 33 14.85 24.42 -4.64
CA GLN A 33 15.12 23.19 -3.89
C GLN A 33 14.25 23.09 -2.63
N HIS A 34 14.07 24.20 -1.89
CA HIS A 34 13.19 24.24 -0.72
C HIS A 34 11.74 23.90 -1.09
N ILE A 35 11.19 24.50 -2.15
CA ILE A 35 9.83 24.22 -2.62
C ILE A 35 9.70 22.76 -3.09
N ALA A 36 10.69 22.24 -3.82
CA ALA A 36 10.71 20.85 -4.25
C ALA A 36 10.74 19.88 -3.06
N ARG A 37 11.54 20.20 -2.03
CA ARG A 37 11.62 19.43 -0.79
C ARG A 37 10.29 19.45 -0.04
N GLN A 38 9.65 20.59 0.10
CA GLN A 38 8.34 20.72 0.75
C GLN A 38 7.23 19.99 -0.04
N ALA A 39 7.25 20.09 -1.37
CA ALA A 39 6.31 19.35 -2.22
C ALA A 39 6.53 17.84 -2.14
N ALA A 40 7.78 17.38 -2.07
CA ALA A 40 8.11 15.98 -1.81
C ALA A 40 7.63 15.56 -0.41
N LEU A 41 8.00 16.28 0.65
CA LEU A 41 7.54 15.98 2.02
C LEU A 41 6.02 15.87 2.10
N LYS A 42 5.28 16.79 1.47
CA LYS A 42 3.81 16.75 1.42
C LYS A 42 3.25 15.56 0.66
N ARG A 43 3.89 15.15 -0.45
CA ARG A 43 3.52 13.95 -1.23
C ARG A 43 3.80 12.65 -0.46
N TRP A 44 4.86 12.63 0.33
CA TRP A 44 5.30 11.43 1.05
C TRP A 44 4.63 11.30 2.44
N GLN A 45 4.36 12.41 3.13
CA GLN A 45 3.57 12.41 4.38
C GLN A 45 2.12 11.98 4.16
N THR A 46 1.51 12.26 3.00
CA THR A 46 0.18 11.75 2.68
C THR A 46 0.16 10.28 2.30
N GLN A 47 1.30 9.69 1.90
CA GLN A 47 1.42 8.24 1.72
C GLN A 47 1.49 7.48 3.06
N GLY A 48 2.04 8.09 4.11
CA GLY A 48 2.05 7.53 5.47
C GLY A 48 0.74 7.65 6.24
N LYS A 49 -0.27 8.35 5.69
CA LYS A 49 -1.64 8.41 6.25
C LYS A 49 -2.58 7.36 5.66
N ARG A 50 -2.07 6.36 4.94
CA ARG A 50 -2.84 5.15 4.62
C ARG A 50 -2.61 4.15 5.75
N ASP A 51 -3.66 3.92 6.51
CA ASP A 51 -3.79 2.95 7.59
C ASP A 51 -2.69 3.00 8.65
N ILE A 52 -2.99 3.68 9.75
CA ILE A 52 -2.52 3.18 11.05
C ILE A 52 -3.30 1.87 11.28
N SER A 53 -2.91 0.80 10.58
CA SER A 53 -3.40 -0.56 10.86
C SER A 53 -2.80 -0.91 12.21
N LEU A 54 -3.57 -0.71 13.27
CA LEU A 54 -3.23 -1.29 14.55
C LEU A 54 -3.17 -2.81 14.36
N PRO A 55 -2.15 -3.49 14.90
CA PRO A 55 -2.05 -4.94 14.79
C PRO A 55 -3.28 -5.58 15.41
N SER A 56 -3.84 -6.57 14.73
CA SER A 56 -4.96 -7.35 15.27
C SER A 56 -4.51 -8.09 16.54
N VAL A 57 -5.33 -8.09 17.59
CA VAL A 57 -5.01 -8.78 18.86
C VAL A 57 -5.80 -10.09 18.94
N ARG A 58 -5.11 -11.21 19.19
CA ARG A 58 -5.72 -12.53 19.34
C ARG A 58 -6.31 -12.74 20.74
N LEU A 59 -7.47 -13.39 20.82
CA LEU A 59 -8.14 -13.73 22.10
C LEU A 59 -7.98 -15.21 22.50
N ASP A 60 -7.70 -16.11 21.55
CA ASP A 60 -7.64 -17.57 21.75
C ASP A 60 -6.26 -18.17 21.41
N GLU A 61 -6.14 -19.51 21.40
CA GLU A 61 -4.93 -20.23 20.97
C GLU A 61 -4.61 -20.02 19.47
N GLY A 62 -3.31 -19.92 19.14
CA GLY A 62 -2.84 -19.64 17.78
C GLY A 62 -3.07 -20.81 16.82
N ARG A 63 -3.88 -20.59 15.78
CA ARG A 63 -4.15 -21.58 14.71
C ARG A 63 -4.03 -20.95 13.33
N PHE A 64 -3.47 -21.66 12.35
CA PHE A 64 -3.30 -21.14 10.98
C PHE A 64 -4.61 -20.90 10.20
N SER A 65 -5.75 -21.35 10.74
CA SER A 65 -7.07 -21.00 10.24
C SER A 65 -7.53 -19.59 10.67
N ASP A 66 -6.88 -19.00 11.67
CA ASP A 66 -7.18 -17.66 12.18
C ASP A 66 -6.33 -16.61 11.45
N PRO A 67 -6.95 -15.64 10.75
CA PRO A 67 -6.24 -14.53 10.13
C PRO A 67 -5.35 -13.74 11.08
N VAL A 68 -5.75 -13.57 12.35
CA VAL A 68 -4.95 -12.80 13.33
C VAL A 68 -3.65 -13.51 13.63
N TYR A 69 -3.70 -14.82 13.88
CA TYR A 69 -2.48 -15.61 14.07
C TYR A 69 -1.59 -15.64 12.81
N VAL A 70 -2.18 -15.72 11.63
CA VAL A 70 -1.41 -15.64 10.38
C VAL A 70 -0.71 -14.29 10.25
N GLU A 71 -1.38 -13.18 10.59
CA GLU A 71 -0.76 -11.85 10.64
C GLU A 71 0.43 -11.81 11.61
N GLU A 72 0.29 -12.36 12.82
CA GLU A 72 1.38 -12.49 13.81
C GLU A 72 2.56 -13.30 13.25
N VAL A 73 2.29 -14.43 12.59
CA VAL A 73 3.33 -15.27 11.97
C VAL A 73 4.05 -14.50 10.85
N LEU A 74 3.35 -13.69 10.06
CA LEU A 74 3.97 -12.89 9.00
C LEU A 74 4.79 -11.72 9.54
N LEU A 75 4.39 -11.13 10.67
CA LEU A 75 5.09 -10.00 11.30
C LEU A 75 6.28 -10.42 12.16
N TYR A 76 6.09 -11.45 12.99
CA TYR A 76 7.01 -11.83 14.07
C TYR A 76 7.44 -13.30 14.03
N GLY A 77 6.84 -14.11 13.15
CA GLY A 77 7.13 -15.53 13.05
C GLY A 77 8.55 -15.82 12.57
N ASN A 78 9.09 -16.95 13.02
CA ASN A 78 10.38 -17.44 12.54
C ASN A 78 10.24 -18.17 11.20
N VAL A 79 11.38 -18.52 10.59
CA VAL A 79 11.43 -19.23 9.30
C VAL A 79 10.70 -20.58 9.32
N ASN A 80 10.66 -21.27 10.45
CA ASN A 80 9.96 -22.56 10.56
C ASN A 80 8.44 -22.38 10.49
N ALA A 81 7.90 -21.37 11.18
CA ALA A 81 6.48 -21.02 11.09
C ALA A 81 6.09 -20.64 9.65
N TRP A 82 6.97 -19.93 8.93
CA TRP A 82 6.75 -19.62 7.51
C TRP A 82 6.77 -20.87 6.63
N LYS A 83 7.70 -21.79 6.87
CA LYS A 83 7.75 -23.08 6.14
C LYS A 83 6.49 -23.91 6.39
N GLU A 84 6.02 -23.95 7.63
CA GLU A 84 4.81 -24.67 8.00
C GLU A 84 3.57 -24.08 7.34
N LEU A 85 3.38 -22.76 7.43
CA LEU A 85 2.29 -22.07 6.74
C LEU A 85 2.33 -22.33 5.22
N ARG A 86 3.53 -22.25 4.61
CA ARG A 86 3.72 -22.57 3.20
C ARG A 86 3.33 -24.01 2.88
N ARG A 87 3.71 -24.98 3.72
CA ARG A 87 3.37 -26.40 3.54
C ARG A 87 1.85 -26.58 3.56
N LEU A 88 1.16 -26.03 4.56
CA LEU A 88 -0.30 -26.14 4.70
C LEU A 88 -1.03 -25.58 3.47
N ILE A 89 -0.57 -24.43 2.96
CA ILE A 89 -1.14 -23.80 1.75
C ILE A 89 -0.82 -24.60 0.49
N ALA A 90 0.40 -25.14 0.37
CA ALA A 90 0.77 -25.97 -0.78
C ALA A 90 -0.05 -27.27 -0.83
N ASP A 91 -0.30 -27.90 0.33
CA ASP A 91 -1.11 -29.10 0.44
C ASP A 91 -2.59 -28.80 0.10
N ARG A 92 -3.10 -27.63 0.51
CA ARG A 92 -4.49 -27.19 0.27
C ARG A 92 -4.54 -25.73 -0.20
N PRO A 93 -4.32 -25.44 -1.51
CA PRO A 93 -4.27 -24.06 -2.03
C PRO A 93 -5.56 -23.25 -1.87
N PHE A 94 -6.68 -23.93 -1.67
CA PHE A 94 -8.00 -23.34 -1.42
C PHE A 94 -8.55 -23.67 -0.01
N GLY A 95 -7.68 -24.16 0.88
CA GLY A 95 -8.02 -24.50 2.27
C GLY A 95 -8.28 -23.28 3.15
N VAL A 96 -8.68 -23.54 4.40
CA VAL A 96 -9.01 -22.48 5.38
C VAL A 96 -7.81 -21.60 5.70
N GLU A 97 -6.60 -22.17 5.69
CA GLU A 97 -5.33 -21.48 5.92
C GLU A 97 -5.00 -20.52 4.77
N SER A 98 -5.25 -20.95 3.53
CA SER A 98 -5.10 -20.12 2.33
C SER A 98 -6.09 -18.95 2.31
N VAL A 99 -7.32 -19.18 2.76
CA VAL A 99 -8.33 -18.13 2.93
C VAL A 99 -7.93 -17.15 4.03
N ALA A 100 -7.43 -17.65 5.17
CA ALA A 100 -6.94 -16.81 6.26
C ALA A 100 -5.79 -15.92 5.79
N LEU A 101 -4.79 -16.49 5.12
CA LEU A 101 -3.69 -15.73 4.52
C LEU A 101 -4.20 -14.66 3.54
N LYS A 102 -5.12 -15.01 2.64
CA LYS A 102 -5.67 -14.05 1.68
C LYS A 102 -6.30 -12.84 2.38
N LYS A 103 -7.08 -13.06 3.44
CA LYS A 103 -7.68 -11.98 4.25
C LYS A 103 -6.63 -11.07 4.87
N VAL A 104 -5.54 -11.63 5.39
CA VAL A 104 -4.42 -10.85 5.93
C VAL A 104 -3.79 -10.01 4.82
N LEU A 105 -3.42 -10.62 3.69
CA LEU A 105 -2.74 -9.94 2.58
C LEU A 105 -3.60 -8.84 1.92
N GLU A 106 -4.92 -8.91 2.01
CA GLU A 106 -5.84 -7.87 1.52
C GLU A 106 -5.91 -6.66 2.47
N ARG A 107 -5.74 -6.89 3.78
CA ARG A 107 -5.93 -5.87 4.82
C ARG A 107 -4.62 -5.26 5.32
N THR A 108 -3.52 -6.03 5.29
CA THR A 108 -2.23 -5.60 5.85
C THR A 108 -1.18 -5.47 4.76
N HIS A 109 -0.32 -4.45 4.94
CA HIS A 109 0.84 -4.24 4.07
C HIS A 109 2.12 -4.33 4.88
N ILE A 110 2.70 -5.53 4.90
CA ILE A 110 3.99 -5.82 5.50
C ILE A 110 5.03 -5.72 4.37
N TYR A 111 5.93 -4.73 4.46
CA TYR A 111 6.92 -4.46 3.42
C TYR A 111 7.75 -5.72 3.11
N GLY A 112 7.91 -6.05 1.83
CA GLY A 112 8.61 -7.25 1.36
C GLY A 112 7.86 -8.57 1.54
N VAL A 113 7.16 -8.75 2.67
CA VAL A 113 6.43 -9.98 3.00
C VAL A 113 5.13 -10.09 2.22
N THR A 114 4.25 -9.08 2.27
CA THR A 114 2.94 -9.14 1.61
C THR A 114 3.04 -9.41 0.10
N PRO A 115 3.92 -8.74 -0.68
CA PRO A 115 4.07 -9.03 -2.10
C PRO A 115 4.57 -10.46 -2.40
N LEU A 116 5.50 -10.97 -1.58
CA LEU A 116 6.04 -12.32 -1.72
C LEU A 116 4.93 -13.38 -1.56
N TRP A 117 4.16 -13.27 -0.47
CA TRP A 117 3.10 -14.21 -0.16
C TRP A 117 1.92 -14.10 -1.14
N LYS A 118 1.59 -12.89 -1.62
CA LYS A 118 0.59 -12.70 -2.70
C LYS A 118 0.99 -13.45 -3.97
N ARG A 119 2.26 -13.32 -4.39
CA ARG A 119 2.78 -14.00 -5.58
C ARG A 119 2.76 -15.51 -5.41
N MET A 120 3.20 -16.02 -4.26
CA MET A 120 3.20 -17.44 -3.96
C MET A 120 1.78 -18.02 -3.98
N LEU A 121 0.83 -17.36 -3.33
CA LEU A 121 -0.57 -17.81 -3.27
C LEU A 121 -1.18 -17.87 -4.68
N LYS A 122 -0.97 -16.82 -5.48
CA LYS A 122 -1.36 -16.78 -6.90
C LYS A 122 -0.80 -17.96 -7.69
N GLN A 123 0.51 -18.23 -7.57
CA GLN A 123 1.16 -19.34 -8.26
C GLN A 123 0.58 -20.71 -7.85
N LEU A 124 0.33 -20.93 -6.56
CA LEU A 124 -0.25 -22.19 -6.06
C LEU A 124 -1.72 -22.36 -6.47
N GLN A 125 -2.44 -21.27 -6.69
CA GLN A 125 -3.83 -21.28 -7.13
C GLN A 125 -3.97 -21.28 -8.67
N GLY A 126 -2.86 -21.22 -9.41
CA GLY A 126 -2.88 -21.15 -10.87
C GLY A 126 -3.33 -19.81 -11.45
N ASP A 127 -3.32 -18.74 -10.64
CA ASP A 127 -3.62 -17.39 -11.10
C ASP A 127 -2.32 -16.70 -11.56
N PHE A 128 -2.13 -16.60 -12.87
CA PHE A 128 -0.94 -15.99 -13.49
C PHE A 128 -1.13 -14.51 -13.87
N SER A 129 -2.22 -13.90 -13.40
CA SER A 129 -2.60 -12.50 -13.70
C SER A 129 -1.77 -11.46 -12.96
#